data_AF-A0AAE8F6K8-F1
#
_entry.id   AF-A0AAE8F6K8-F1
#
_cell.length_a   1.000
_cell.length_b   1.000
_cell.length_c   1.000
_cell.angle_alpha   90.00
_cell.angle_beta   90.00
_cell.angle_gamma   90.00
#
_symmetry.space_group_name_H-M   'P 1'
#
loop_
_entity.id
_entity.type
_entity.pdbx_description
1 polymer ?
#
loop_
_entity_poly.entity_id
_entity_poly.type
_entity_poly.pdbx_seq_one_letter_code
_entity_poly.pdbx_strand_id
1 'polypeptide(L)'
;MQCAIDASAHADEHRCRHAKVPSPLKAAPMLHYVSLGVRTIEISAAFYDATLGALGYVRVWSDLEPGTHDQAVGYGRPGGEDCLALKQRQAT
;
A
#
# COMPACT_ATOMS: atom_id res chain seq x y z
N MET A 1 75.51 -10.78 -15.89
CA MET A 1 75.09 -9.95 -17.04
C MET A 1 73.56 -9.98 -17.01
N GLN A 2 72.85 -9.19 -16.18
CA GLN A 2 72.66 -7.71 -16.18
C GLN A 2 72.31 -7.24 -17.60
N CYS A 3 71.25 -6.50 -17.94
CA CYS A 3 70.24 -5.62 -17.34
C CYS A 3 69.17 -5.45 -18.47
N ALA A 4 67.94 -4.95 -18.34
CA ALA A 4 67.45 -3.78 -17.62
C ALA A 4 65.91 -3.81 -17.55
N ILE A 5 65.42 -3.13 -16.53
CA ILE A 5 64.04 -2.74 -16.22
C ILE A 5 63.84 -1.27 -16.62
N ASP A 6 62.58 -0.84 -16.51
CA ASP A 6 62.05 0.54 -16.43
C ASP A 6 61.39 1.05 -17.72
N ALA A 7 60.27 1.77 -17.72
CA ALA A 7 59.24 2.09 -16.73
C ALA A 7 58.13 2.83 -17.50
N SER A 8 56.85 2.65 -17.14
CA SER A 8 55.77 3.62 -17.43
C SER A 8 54.58 3.24 -16.55
N ALA A 9 54.48 3.82 -15.35
CA ALA A 9 53.75 5.07 -15.10
C ALA A 9 52.22 4.88 -15.11
N HIS A 10 51.69 4.61 -13.92
CA HIS A 10 50.60 5.34 -13.26
C HIS A 10 49.58 6.08 -14.17
N ALA A 11 48.39 5.50 -14.30
CA ALA A 11 47.11 6.22 -14.39
C ALA A 11 46.05 5.24 -13.89
N ASP A 12 45.70 5.32 -12.61
CA ASP A 12 44.42 5.90 -12.19
C ASP A 12 43.25 5.40 -13.04
N GLU A 13 42.67 4.29 -12.61
CA GLU A 13 41.25 4.10 -12.81
C GLU A 13 40.68 3.66 -11.48
N HIS A 14 40.47 4.66 -10.61
CA HIS A 14 39.49 4.59 -9.55
C HIS A 14 38.11 4.28 -10.15
N ARG A 15 37.91 3.02 -10.53
CA ARG A 15 36.59 2.47 -10.81
C ARG A 15 35.88 2.39 -9.47
N CYS A 16 35.34 3.53 -9.03
CA CYS A 16 34.28 3.61 -8.05
C CYS A 16 33.19 2.69 -8.57
N ARG A 17 33.16 1.47 -8.03
CA ARG A 17 32.06 0.54 -8.19
C ARG A 17 30.86 1.29 -7.65
N HIS A 18 30.10 1.93 -8.53
CA HIS A 18 28.71 2.28 -8.25
C HIS A 18 28.01 0.94 -8.06
N ALA A 19 28.11 0.41 -6.84
CA ALA A 19 27.27 -0.67 -6.41
C ALA A 19 25.85 -0.17 -6.65
N LYS A 20 25.16 -0.79 -7.61
CA LYS A 20 23.73 -0.62 -7.78
C LYS A 20 23.11 -1.05 -6.47
N VAL A 21 22.92 -0.11 -5.55
CA VAL A 21 22.20 -0.34 -4.31
C VAL A 21 20.81 -0.79 -4.74
N PRO A 22 20.40 -2.04 -4.50
CA PRO A 22 19.04 -2.44 -4.77
C PRO A 22 18.16 -1.54 -3.90
N SER A 23 17.35 -0.69 -4.53
CA SER A 23 16.38 0.13 -3.82
C SER A 23 15.52 -0.81 -2.95
N PRO A 24 15.55 -0.67 -1.62
CA PRO A 24 14.84 -1.59 -0.72
C PRO A 24 13.31 -1.48 -0.82
N LEU A 25 12.80 -0.60 -1.68
CA LEU A 25 11.37 -0.33 -1.84
C LEU A 25 10.56 -1.48 -2.46
N LYS A 26 11.20 -2.52 -3.00
CA LYS A 26 10.47 -3.60 -3.71
C LYS A 26 9.83 -4.63 -2.77
N ALA A 27 10.06 -4.58 -1.46
CA ALA A 27 9.60 -5.63 -0.53
C ALA A 27 9.20 -5.15 0.88
N ALA A 28 8.91 -3.87 1.09
CA ALA A 28 8.27 -3.45 2.34
C ALA A 28 6.80 -3.91 2.29
N PRO A 29 6.29 -4.67 3.30
CA PRO A 29 4.88 -5.04 3.32
C PRO A 29 4.03 -3.77 3.39
N MET A 30 3.31 -3.49 2.30
CA MET A 30 2.39 -2.37 2.22
C MET A 30 1.01 -2.81 2.69
N LEU A 31 0.30 -1.92 3.39
CA LEU A 31 -1.06 -2.18 3.83
C LEU A 31 -1.96 -2.37 2.59
N HIS A 32 -2.38 -3.61 2.37
CA HIS A 32 -3.21 -3.98 1.22
C HIS A 32 -4.69 -3.69 1.49
N TYR A 33 -5.15 -3.92 2.71
CA TYR A 33 -6.52 -3.67 3.13
C TYR A 33 -6.58 -3.33 4.63
N VAL A 34 -7.62 -2.60 5.04
CA VAL A 34 -7.91 -2.27 6.44
C VAL A 34 -9.39 -2.46 6.72
N SER A 35 -9.73 -3.02 7.89
CA SER A 35 -11.11 -3.13 8.36
C SER A 35 -11.31 -2.30 9.63
N LEU A 36 -12.36 -1.50 9.68
CA LEU A 36 -12.71 -0.65 10.81
C LEU A 36 -14.06 -1.05 11.40
N GLY A 37 -14.10 -1.25 12.72
CA GLY A 37 -15.35 -1.44 13.45
C GLY A 37 -16.03 -0.09 13.70
N VAL A 38 -17.29 0.06 13.30
CA VAL A 38 -18.08 1.29 13.43
C VAL A 38 -19.32 1.08 14.28
N ARG A 39 -19.77 2.11 15.00
CA ARG A 39 -20.95 2.01 15.90
C ARG A 39 -22.27 1.91 15.15
N THR A 40 -22.40 2.63 14.04
CA THR A 40 -23.62 2.70 13.23
C THR A 40 -23.21 2.65 11.78
N ILE A 41 -23.46 1.52 11.13
CA ILE A 41 -22.95 1.26 9.78
C ILE A 41 -23.59 2.19 8.75
N GLU A 42 -24.85 2.57 8.93
CA GLU A 42 -25.62 3.39 8.00
C GLU A 42 -25.06 4.81 7.93
N ILE A 43 -24.83 5.41 9.11
CA ILE A 43 -24.23 6.76 9.23
C ILE A 43 -22.79 6.74 8.71
N SER A 44 -22.03 5.71 9.08
CA SER A 44 -20.63 5.59 8.67
C SER A 44 -20.51 5.39 7.16
N ALA A 45 -21.34 4.54 6.57
CA ALA A 45 -21.35 4.29 5.14
C ALA A 45 -21.69 5.56 4.36
N ALA A 46 -22.73 6.32 4.76
CA ALA A 46 -23.05 7.58 4.12
C ALA A 46 -21.89 8.60 4.15
N PHE A 47 -21.16 8.66 5.26
CA PHE A 47 -19.97 9.50 5.38
C PHE A 47 -18.83 9.03 4.45
N TYR A 48 -18.54 7.73 4.41
CA TYR A 48 -17.47 7.19 3.59
C TYR A 48 -17.82 7.18 2.09
N ASP A 49 -19.09 6.99 1.71
CA ASP A 49 -19.55 7.18 0.33
C ASP A 49 -19.24 8.60 -0.16
N ALA A 50 -19.54 9.64 0.64
CA ALA A 50 -19.30 11.03 0.26
C ALA A 50 -17.81 11.38 0.20
N THR A 51 -17.03 10.99 1.22
CA THR A 51 -15.61 11.33 1.31
C THR A 51 -14.75 10.56 0.32
N LEU A 52 -14.97 9.25 0.18
CA LEU A 52 -14.21 8.41 -0.74
C LEU A 52 -14.69 8.59 -2.18
N GLY A 53 -15.98 8.87 -2.39
CA GLY A 53 -16.52 9.24 -3.70
C GLY A 53 -15.83 10.46 -4.29
N ALA A 54 -15.54 11.48 -3.48
CA ALA A 54 -14.78 12.65 -3.91
C ALA A 54 -13.33 12.32 -4.34
N LEU A 55 -12.78 11.19 -3.89
CA LEU A 55 -11.46 10.67 -4.24
C LEU A 55 -11.49 9.64 -5.37
N GLY A 56 -12.66 9.33 -5.94
CA GLY A 56 -12.84 8.36 -7.02
C GLY A 56 -12.93 6.89 -6.56
N TYR A 57 -13.13 6.65 -5.28
CA TYR A 57 -13.43 5.32 -4.74
C TYR A 57 -14.95 5.10 -4.70
N VAL A 58 -15.36 3.84 -4.77
CA VAL A 58 -16.76 3.44 -4.75
C VAL A 58 -16.99 2.30 -3.78
N ARG A 59 -18.25 2.12 -3.37
CA ARG A 59 -18.65 0.89 -2.69
C ARG A 59 -18.60 -0.26 -3.70
N VAL A 60 -17.75 -1.25 -3.44
CA VAL A 60 -17.56 -2.41 -4.33
C VAL A 60 -18.42 -3.61 -3.91
N TRP A 61 -18.80 -3.69 -2.63
CA TRP A 61 -19.77 -4.63 -2.10
C TRP A 61 -20.48 -4.06 -0.86
N SER A 62 -21.64 -4.62 -0.53
CA SER A 62 -22.50 -4.14 0.55
C SER A 62 -23.30 -5.30 1.14
N ASP A 63 -23.08 -5.60 2.41
CA ASP A 63 -23.85 -6.55 3.20
C ASP A 63 -24.59 -5.76 4.28
N LEU A 64 -25.68 -5.09 3.89
CA LEU A 64 -26.50 -4.27 4.79
C LEU A 64 -27.85 -4.94 4.98
N GLU A 65 -28.07 -5.48 6.17
CA GLU A 65 -29.35 -6.03 6.60
C GLU A 65 -29.76 -5.36 7.91
N PRO A 66 -30.67 -4.37 7.88
CA PRO A 66 -31.04 -3.61 9.07
C PRO A 66 -31.49 -4.50 10.22
N GLY A 67 -30.96 -4.25 11.41
CA GLY A 67 -31.26 -5.03 12.61
C GLY A 67 -30.39 -6.29 12.79
N THR A 68 -29.49 -6.59 11.86
CA THR A 68 -28.48 -7.63 12.03
C THR A 68 -27.17 -7.07 12.60
N HIS A 69 -26.37 -7.96 13.18
CA HIS A 69 -25.10 -7.58 13.80
C HIS A 69 -23.92 -7.63 12.82
N ASP A 70 -24.05 -8.33 11.69
CA ASP A 70 -22.96 -8.61 10.76
C ASP A 70 -22.95 -7.66 9.55
N GLN A 71 -23.57 -6.48 9.69
CA GLN A 71 -23.63 -5.50 8.61
C GLN A 71 -22.24 -4.95 8.26
N ALA A 72 -21.91 -4.90 6.97
CA ALA A 72 -20.63 -4.40 6.49
C ALA A 72 -20.70 -3.80 5.08
N VAL A 73 -19.74 -2.94 4.75
CA VAL A 73 -19.55 -2.40 3.41
C VAL A 73 -18.06 -2.35 3.06
N GLY A 74 -17.73 -2.56 1.78
CA GLY A 74 -16.36 -2.47 1.26
C GLY A 74 -16.19 -1.36 0.24
N TYR A 75 -15.09 -0.64 0.33
CA TYR A 75 -14.70 0.45 -0.56
C TYR A 75 -13.41 0.13 -1.30
N GLY A 76 -13.42 0.39 -2.60
CA GLY A 76 -12.31 0.13 -3.51
C GLY A 76 -12.36 1.01 -4.74
N ARG A 77 -11.49 0.71 -5.71
CA ARG A 77 -11.59 1.32 -7.04
C ARG A 77 -12.76 0.72 -7.82
N PRO A 78 -13.37 1.46 -8.76
CA PRO A 78 -14.40 0.91 -9.63
C PRO A 78 -13.94 -0.38 -10.32
N GLY A 79 -14.70 -1.47 -10.15
CA GLY A 79 -14.41 -2.79 -10.74
C GLY A 79 -13.27 -3.58 -10.07
N GLY A 80 -12.73 -3.09 -8.95
CA GLY A 80 -11.71 -3.79 -8.16
C GLY A 80 -12.23 -4.39 -6.86
N GLU A 81 -11.31 -4.89 -6.05
CA GLU A 81 -11.56 -5.35 -4.67
C GLU A 81 -11.56 -4.19 -3.68
N ASP A 82 -12.03 -4.43 -2.46
CA ASP A 82 -11.98 -3.43 -1.40
C ASP A 82 -10.58 -3.30 -0.79
N CYS A 83 -10.19 -2.07 -0.48
CA CYS A 83 -9.02 -1.76 0.34
C CYS A 83 -9.44 -1.27 1.74
N LEU A 84 -10.70 -0.90 1.92
CA LEU A 84 -11.28 -0.50 3.20
C LEU A 84 -12.63 -1.20 3.40
N ALA A 85 -12.80 -1.88 4.52
CA ALA A 85 -14.08 -2.41 4.94
C ALA A 85 -14.55 -1.75 6.25
N LEU A 86 -15.84 -1.41 6.31
CA LEU A 86 -16.51 -0.98 7.55
C LEU A 86 -17.39 -2.12 8.05
N LYS A 87 -17.31 -2.43 9.33
CA LYS A 87 -18.12 -3.49 9.95
C LYS A 87 -18.86 -2.95 11.16
N GLN A 88 -20.16 -3.22 11.28
CA GLN A 88 -20.93 -2.86 12.47
C GLN A 88 -20.33 -3.57 13.69
N ARG A 89 -19.95 -2.78 14.69
CA ARG A 89 -19.54 -3.29 16.00
C ARG A 89 -20.78 -3.44 16.87
N GLN A 90 -20.91 -4.57 17.54
CA GLN A 90 -21.90 -4.73 18.59
C GLN A 90 -21.69 -3.67 19.69
N ALA A 91 -22.77 -3.01 20.09
CA ALA A 91 -22.73 -2.15 21.26
C ALA A 91 -22.53 -3.03 22.50
N THR A 92 -21.36 -2.93 23.10
CA THR A 92 -21.05 -3.44 24.46
C THR A 92 -21.74 -2.60 25.51
#